data_AF-X1FNM3-F1
#
_entry.id   AF-X1FNM3-F1
#
_cell.length_a   1.000
_cell.length_b   1.000
_cell.length_c   1.000
_cell.angle_alpha   90.00
_cell.angle_beta   90.00
_cell.angle_gamma   90.00
#
_symmetry.space_group_name_H-M   'P 1'
#
loop_
_entity.id
_entity.type
_entity.pdbx_description
1 polymer ?
#
loop_
_entity_poly.entity_id
_entity_poly.type
_entity_poly.pdbx_seq_one_letter_code
_entity_poly.pdbx_strand_id
1 'polypeptide(L)' 'MREAYACMLRKGDVPFKRLVDATIAEMARSGELMQLYTKYFASSLAVKGGVRIDQPLSDDMRELLRQPNDRID' A
#
# COMPACT_ATOMS: atom_id res chain seq x y z
N MET A 1 -15.23 10.18 5.45
CA MET A 1 -14.37 10.48 4.29
C MET A 1 -13.28 9.43 4.26
N ARG A 2 -13.23 8.61 3.21
CA ARG A 2 -12.18 7.60 2.99
C ARG A 2 -11.33 8.11 1.85
N GLU A 3 -10.02 8.13 2.03
CA GLU A 3 -9.07 8.53 0.98
C GLU A 3 -8.23 7.31 0.62
N ALA A 4 -8.19 6.97 -0.67
CA ALA A 4 -7.33 5.93 -1.20
C ALA A 4 -6.03 6.55 -1.72
N TYR A 5 -4.89 6.15 -1.15
CA TYR A 5 -3.59 6.50 -1.69
C TYR A 5 -3.21 5.53 -2.81
N ALA A 6 -2.82 6.09 -3.95
CA ALA A 6 -2.40 5.34 -5.13
C ALA A 6 -1.18 5.99 -5.80
N CYS A 7 -0.42 5.21 -6.55
CA CYS A 7 0.63 5.72 -7.42
C CYS A 7 -0.01 6.49 -8.60
N MET A 8 0.24 7.80 -8.68
CA MET A 8 -0.23 8.61 -9.81
C MET A 8 0.63 8.36 -11.05
N LEU A 9 -0.03 8.18 -12.19
CA LEU A 9 0.60 7.89 -13.49
C LEU A 9 0.05 8.83 -14.57
N ARG A 10 0.76 8.94 -15.70
CA ARG A 10 0.22 9.65 -16.88
C ARG A 10 -1.05 8.98 -17.38
N LYS A 11 -2.09 9.77 -17.65
CA LYS A 11 -3.36 9.28 -18.19
C LYS A 11 -3.15 8.67 -19.58
N GLY A 12 -3.76 7.51 -19.83
CA GLY A 12 -3.75 6.81 -21.12
C GLY A 12 -2.58 5.85 -21.35
N ASP A 13 -1.58 5.84 -20.47
CA ASP A 13 -0.46 4.89 -20.52
C ASP A 13 -0.87 3.52 -19.94
N VAL A 14 -1.76 2.82 -20.67
CA VAL A 14 -2.36 1.55 -20.24
C VAL A 14 -1.31 0.45 -20.01
N PRO A 15 -0.29 0.26 -20.87
CA PRO A 15 0.73 -0.76 -20.63
C PRO A 15 1.49 -0.51 -19.32
N PHE A 16 1.86 0.74 -19.04
CA PHE A 16 2.59 1.06 -17.81
C PHE A 16 1.71 0.90 -16.57
N LYS A 17 0.45 1.35 -16.61
CA LYS A 17 -0.49 1.10 -15.51
C LYS A 17 -0.63 -0.40 -15.22
N ARG A 18 -0.78 -1.24 -16.25
CA ARG A 18 -0.88 -2.70 -16.05
C ARG A 18 0.35 -3.30 -15.37
N LEU A 19 1.55 -2.84 -15.73
CA LEU A 19 2.78 -3.27 -15.05
C LEU A 19 2.75 -2.89 -13.57
N VAL A 20 2.46 -1.62 -13.26
CA VAL A 20 2.40 -1.11 -11.90
C VAL A 20 1.35 -1.86 -11.07
N ASP A 21 0.13 -2.00 -11.59
CA ASP A 21 -0.96 -2.72 -10.92
C ASP A 21 -0.57 -4.17 -10.63
N ALA A 22 0.05 -4.86 -11.60
CA ALA A 22 0.49 -6.25 -11.43
C ALA A 22 1.56 -6.38 -10.33
N THR A 23 2.55 -5.50 -10.31
CA THR A 23 3.60 -5.50 -9.27
C THR A 23 3.00 -5.26 -7.89
N ILE A 24 2.14 -4.26 -7.73
CA ILE A 24 1.50 -3.97 -6.43
C ILE A 24 0.62 -5.14 -5.98
N ALA A 25 -0.15 -5.75 -6.89
CA ALA A 25 -0.98 -6.90 -6.57
C ALA A 25 -0.15 -8.13 -6.17
N GLU A 26 1.01 -8.34 -6.80
CA GLU A 26 1.95 -9.40 -6.42
C GLU A 26 2.54 -9.15 -5.03
N MET A 27 2.99 -7.93 -4.72
CA MET A 27 3.50 -7.58 -3.39
C MET A 27 2.44 -7.70 -2.29
N ALA A 28 1.16 -7.45 -2.62
CA ALA A 28 0.05 -7.69 -1.70
C ALA A 28 -0.11 -9.19 -1.41
N ARG A 29 -0.16 -10.01 -2.46
CA ARG A 29 -0.34 -11.47 -2.37
C ARG A 29 0.83 -12.18 -1.72
N SER A 30 2.06 -11.73 -1.97
CA SER A 30 3.27 -12.29 -1.37
C SER A 30 3.43 -11.90 0.11
N GLY A 31 2.68 -10.91 0.58
CA GLY A 31 2.79 -10.35 1.92
C GLY A 31 3.90 -9.30 2.09
N GLU A 32 4.64 -8.99 1.03
CA GLU A 32 5.70 -7.97 1.04
C GLU A 32 5.16 -6.59 1.45
N LEU A 33 3.98 -6.19 0.96
CA LEU A 33 3.36 -4.93 1.40
C LEU A 33 3.07 -4.90 2.91
N MET A 34 2.69 -6.03 3.51
CA MET A 34 2.45 -6.10 4.95
C MET A 34 3.76 -6.03 5.76
N GLN A 35 4.86 -6.56 5.21
CA GLN A 35 6.19 -6.39 5.81
C GLN A 35 6.60 -4.92 5.79
N LEU A 36 6.38 -4.21 4.68
CA LEU A 36 6.62 -2.77 4.59
C LEU A 36 5.73 -1.99 5.55
N TYR A 37 4.43 -2.32 5.63
CA TYR A 37 3.52 -1.70 6.60
C TYR A 37 4.05 -1.87 8.04
N THR A 38 4.47 -3.09 8.40
CA THR A 38 5.01 -3.37 9.73
C THR A 38 6.26 -2.55 10.01
N LYS A 39 7.17 -2.43 9.04
CA LYS A 39 8.41 -1.66 9.15
C LYS A 39 8.16 -0.17 9.38
N TYR A 40 7.20 0.42 8.66
CA TYR A 40 7.00 1.87 8.69
C TYR A 40 5.95 2.34 9.69
N PHE A 41 4.94 1.52 10.00
CA PHE A 41 3.79 1.96 10.81
C PHE A 41 3.65 1.23 12.15
N ALA A 42 4.16 -0.01 12.27
CA ALA A 42 4.04 -0.82 13.49
C ALA A 42 5.39 -1.03 14.22
N SER A 43 6.48 -0.49 13.69
CA SER A 43 7.84 -0.60 14.23
C SER A 43 8.43 0.78 14.50
N SER A 44 9.54 0.83 15.26
CA SER A 44 10.30 2.07 15.43
C SER A 44 10.99 2.44 14.13
N LEU A 45 10.74 3.66 13.64
CA LEU A 45 11.38 4.21 12.46
C LEU A 45 12.85 4.51 12.75
N ALA A 46 13.70 4.18 11.79
CA ALA A 46 15.14 4.44 11.83
C ALA A 46 15.45 5.92 11.55
N VAL A 47 14.99 6.80 12.44
CA VAL A 47 15.27 8.25 12.44
C VAL A 47 15.97 8.63 13.75
N LYS A 48 16.68 9.77 13.76
CA LYS A 48 17.33 10.25 14.98
C LYS A 48 16.29 10.47 16.07
N GLY A 49 16.42 9.76 17.18
CA GLY A 49 15.51 9.81 18.31
C GLY A 49 14.42 8.73 18.35
N GLY A 50 14.26 7.93 17.28
CA GLY A 50 13.34 6.80 17.24
C GLY A 50 11.86 7.20 17.36
N VAL A 51 11.13 7.23 16.25
CA VAL A 51 9.70 7.58 16.23
C VAL A 51 8.88 6.34 15.90
N ARG A 52 7.79 6.11 16.63
CA ARG A 52 6.76 5.13 16.27
C ARG A 52 5.50 5.86 15.82
N ILE A 53 4.89 5.41 14.73
CA ILE A 53 3.59 5.92 14.27
C ILE A 53 2.46 5.19 15.02
N ASP A 54 2.61 3.89 15.25
CA ASP A 54 1.64 3.02 15.92
C ASP A 54 0.24 3.05 15.28
N GLN A 55 0.19 3.13 13.94
CA GLN A 55 -1.05 3.12 13.18
C GLN A 55 -1.52 1.67 12.93
N PRO A 56 -2.68 1.24 13.46
CA PRO A 56 -3.23 -0.09 13.15
C PRO A 56 -3.66 -0.15 11.68
N LEU A 57 -3.48 -1.32 11.06
CA LEU A 57 -3.98 -1.57 9.70
C LEU A 57 -5.50 -1.47 9.70
N SER A 58 -6.06 -0.56 8.89
CA SER A 58 -7.50 -0.41 8.75
C SER A 58 -8.14 -1.63 8.08
N ASP A 59 -9.43 -1.84 8.32
CA ASP A 59 -10.17 -2.93 7.69
C ASP A 59 -10.21 -2.79 6.15
N ASP A 60 -10.32 -1.56 5.65
CA ASP A 60 -10.28 -1.27 4.21
C ASP A 60 -8.93 -1.67 3.59
N MET A 61 -7.81 -1.37 4.25
CA MET A 61 -6.48 -1.79 3.79
C MET A 61 -6.31 -3.31 3.88
N ARG A 62 -6.85 -3.94 4.93
CA ARG A 62 -6.83 -5.40 5.06
C ARG A 62 -7.60 -6.08 3.92
N GLU A 63 -8.74 -5.54 3.53
CA GLU A 63 -9.49 -6.02 2.37
C GLU A 63 -8.71 -5.81 1.08
N LEU A 64 -8.17 -4.61 0.87
CA LEU A 64 -7.43 -4.27 -0.35
C LEU A 64 -6.19 -5.14 -0.54
N LEU A 65 -5.45 -5.45 0.53
CA LEU A 65 -4.31 -6.38 0.45
C LEU A 65 -4.74 -7.81 0.09
N ARG A 66 -5.94 -8.24 0.50
CA ARG A 66 -6.48 -9.56 0.17
C ARG A 66 -7.03 -9.61 -1.26
N GLN A 67 -7.70 -8.54 -1.69
CA GLN A 67 -8.32 -8.39 -3.00
C GLN A 67 -7.93 -7.05 -3.65
N PRO A 68 -6.69 -6.95 -4.19
CA PRO A 68 -6.22 -5.72 -4.84
C PRO A 68 -7.13 -5.31 -6.01
N ASN A 69 -7.50 -4.04 -6.07
CA ASN A 69 -8.36 -3.48 -7.11
C ASN A 69 -8.03 -1.99 -7.35
N ASP A 70 -8.59 -1.41 -8.41
CA ASP A 70 -8.38 -0.01 -8.83
C ASP A 70 -9.63 0.87 -8.71
N ARG A 71 -10.54 0.52 -7.80
CA ARG A 71 -11.80 1.25 -7.62
C ARG A 71 -11.60 2.51 -6.77
N ILE A 72 -12.53 3.46 -6.89
CA ILE A 72 -12.44 4.83 -6.32
C ILE A 72 -13.48 5.04 -5.19
N ASP A 73 -14.37 4.07 -4.96
CA ASP A 73 -15.48 4.11 -3.99
C ASP A 73 -15.07 4.11 -2.50
#